data_AF-A0A535TYK1-F1
#
_entry.id   AF-A0A535TYK1-F1
#
_cell.length_a   1.000
_cell.length_b   1.000
_cell.length_c   1.000
_cell.angle_alpha   90.00
_cell.angle_beta   90.00
_cell.angle_gamma   90.00
#
_symmetry.space_group_name_H-M   'P 1'
#
loop_
_entity.id
_entity.type
_entity.pdbx_description
1 polymer ?
#
loop_
_entity_poly.entity_id
_entity_poly.type
_entity_poly.pdbx_seq_one_letter_code
_entity_poly.pdbx_strand_id
1 'polypeptide(L)' 'MNTMGGVTGVEAWPELPYGDWNETLETLHMVTQIVGKVRLSLTPLEPQWANVPLYMTARGMTTTP' A
#
# COMPACT_ATOMS: atom_id res chain seq x y z
N MET A 1 1.60 26.41 27.66
CA MET A 1 2.89 26.99 27.25
C MET A 1 3.14 26.53 25.83
N ASN A 2 2.72 27.32 24.84
CA ASN A 2 3.06 27.07 23.44
C ASN A 2 4.22 28.01 23.09
N THR A 3 5.37 27.45 22.72
CA THR A 3 6.55 28.19 22.28
C THR A 3 6.93 27.82 20.85
N MET A 4 7.31 28.87 20.13
CA MET A 4 7.55 29.05 18.71
C MET A 4 8.66 28.18 18.10
N GLY A 5 8.64 28.04 16.76
CA GLY A 5 9.85 27.82 15.96
C GLY A 5 9.59 27.04 14.68
N GLY A 6 9.55 27.72 13.54
CA GLY A 6 9.01 27.19 12.29
C GLY A 6 9.86 26.20 11.49
N VAL A 7 9.17 25.52 10.58
CA VAL A 7 9.67 25.10 9.27
C VAL A 7 8.67 25.61 8.25
N THR A 8 8.95 26.77 7.65
CA THR A 8 8.28 27.23 6.44
C THR A 8 8.83 26.42 5.26
N GLY A 9 8.13 25.37 4.83
CA GLY A 9 8.44 24.72 3.54
C GLY A 9 8.37 23.21 3.44
N VAL A 10 7.87 22.47 4.45
CA VAL A 10 7.40 21.10 4.26
C VAL A 10 6.16 20.93 5.15
N GLU A 11 4.99 20.85 4.53
CA GLU A 11 3.77 20.44 5.23
C GLU A 11 4.04 19.09 5.90
N ALA A 12 3.99 19.07 7.24
CA ALA A 12 4.22 17.83 7.98
C ALA A 12 3.16 16.81 7.56
N TRP A 13 3.59 15.59 7.26
CA TRP A 13 2.66 14.51 6.92
C TRP A 13 1.62 14.34 8.03
N PRO A 14 0.36 14.08 7.68
CA PRO A 14 -0.68 13.85 8.68
C PRO A 14 -0.32 12.65 9.55
N GLU A 15 -0.69 12.72 10.83
CA GLU A 15 -0.55 11.59 11.74
C GLU A 15 -1.45 10.43 11.28
N LEU A 16 -0.94 9.20 11.36
CA LEU A 16 -1.64 7.98 10.95
C LEU A 16 -1.69 6.97 12.13
N PRO A 17 -2.51 7.23 13.16
CA PRO A 17 -2.54 6.43 14.38
C PRO A 17 -3.09 5.02 14.13
N TYR A 18 -2.29 3.98 14.38
CA TYR A 18 -2.62 2.59 14.07
C TYR A 18 -4.01 2.12 14.53
N GLY A 19 -4.43 2.50 15.74
CA GLY A 19 -5.71 2.10 16.31
C GLY A 19 -6.93 2.53 15.48
N ASP A 20 -6.81 3.63 14.73
CA ASP A 20 -7.95 4.20 13.99
C ASP A 20 -8.12 3.57 12.60
N TRP A 21 -7.09 2.92 12.06
CA TRP A 21 -7.10 2.38 10.68
C TRP A 21 -6.71 0.90 10.58
N ASN A 22 -6.51 0.21 11.70
CA ASN A 22 -6.12 -1.20 11.72
C ASN A 22 -7.10 -2.09 10.93
N GLU A 23 -8.42 -1.90 11.09
CA GLU A 23 -9.44 -2.67 10.36
C GLU A 23 -9.35 -2.44 8.83
N THR A 24 -9.01 -1.21 8.44
CA THR A 24 -8.78 -0.87 7.03
C THR A 24 -7.52 -1.54 6.50
N LEU A 25 -6.44 -1.55 7.28
CA LEU A 25 -5.20 -2.26 6.94
C LEU A 25 -5.46 -3.76 6.75
N GLU A 26 -6.16 -4.38 7.70
CA GLU A 26 -6.47 -5.81 7.65
C GLU A 26 -7.28 -6.16 6.40
N THR A 27 -8.30 -5.35 6.09
CA THR A 27 -9.11 -5.53 4.89
C THR A 27 -8.27 -5.37 3.62
N LEU A 28 -7.46 -4.31 3.53
CA LEU A 28 -6.57 -4.07 2.40
C LEU A 28 -5.55 -5.20 2.23
N HIS A 29 -4.98 -5.68 3.33
CA HIS A 29 -4.06 -6.80 3.34
C HIS A 29 -4.72 -8.07 2.79
N MET A 30 -5.92 -8.40 3.27
CA MET A 30 -6.65 -9.58 2.79
C MET A 30 -6.98 -9.49 1.30
N VAL A 31 -7.43 -8.33 0.82
CA VAL A 31 -7.74 -8.11 -0.60
C VAL A 31 -6.48 -8.25 -1.47
N THR A 32 -5.35 -7.65 -1.05
CA THR A 32 -4.08 -7.78 -1.80
C THR A 32 -3.60 -9.22 -1.87
N GLN A 33 -3.75 -9.99 -0.79
CA GLN A 33 -3.44 -11.43 -0.77
C GLN A 33 -4.34 -12.23 -1.73
N ILE A 34 -5.65 -11.95 -1.75
CA ILE A 34 -6.59 -12.61 -2.67
C ILE A 34 -6.19 -12.35 -4.12
N VAL A 35 -5.96 -11.09 -4.49
CA VAL A 35 -5.56 -10.70 -5.85
C VAL A 35 -4.24 -11.36 -6.25
N GLY A 36 -3.25 -11.38 -5.35
CA GLY A 36 -1.96 -12.05 -5.59
C GLY A 36 -2.10 -13.55 -5.84
N LYS A 37 -2.96 -14.25 -5.07
CA LYS A 37 -3.24 -15.68 -5.25
C LYS A 37 -3.96 -15.97 -6.57
N VAL A 38 -4.90 -15.11 -6.97
CA VAL A 38 -5.57 -15.22 -8.27
C VAL A 38 -4.55 -15.08 -9.40
N ARG A 39 -3.68 -14.07 -9.35
CA ARG A 39 -2.62 -13.87 -10.35
C ARG A 39 -1.66 -15.05 -10.41
N LEU A 40 -1.23 -15.55 -9.24
CA LEU A 40 -0.35 -16.71 -9.12
C LEU A 40 -0.93 -17.95 -9.81
N SER A 41 -2.24 -18.18 -9.63
CA SER A 41 -2.91 -19.37 -10.16
C SER A 41 -3.19 -19.27 -11.67
N LEU A 42 -3.30 -18.06 -12.20
CA LEU A 42 -3.75 -17.81 -13.58
C LEU A 42 -2.64 -17.34 -14.53
N THR A 43 -1.39 -17.29 -14.08
CA THR A 43 -0.25 -16.91 -14.93
C THR A 43 0.87 -17.95 -14.88
N PRO A 44 1.65 -18.10 -15.97
CA PRO A 44 2.88 -18.89 -15.93
C PRO A 44 3.78 -18.42 -14.80
N LEU A 45 4.45 -19.36 -14.13
CA LEU A 45 5.44 -19.04 -13.11
C LEU A 45 6.64 -18.36 -13.76
N GLU A 46 6.93 -17.14 -13.32
CA GLU A 46 8.13 -16.42 -13.74
C GLU A 46 9.26 -16.62 -12.71
N PRO A 47 10.53 -16.51 -13.12
CA PRO A 47 11.66 -16.55 -12.20
C PRO A 47 11.44 -15.60 -11.02
N GLN A 48 11.78 -16.08 -9.82
CA GLN A 48 11.63 -15.32 -8.58
C GLN A 48 10.20 -14.77 -8.36
N TRP A 49 9.18 -15.44 -8.89
CA TRP A 49 7.76 -15.07 -8.74
C TRP A 49 7.43 -13.70 -9.33
N ALA A 50 8.15 -13.29 -10.39
CA ALA A 50 7.98 -11.98 -11.01
C ALA A 50 6.59 -11.76 -11.65
N ASN A 51 5.74 -12.80 -11.74
CA ASN A 51 4.38 -12.72 -12.28
C ASN A 51 3.32 -12.20 -11.29
N VAL A 52 3.64 -12.11 -9.99
CA VAL A 52 2.68 -11.73 -8.92
C VAL A 52 2.92 -10.38 -8.19
N PRO A 53 3.69 -9.39 -8.68
CA PRO A 53 3.79 -8.09 -8.01
C PRO A 53 2.51 -7.25 -8.18
N LEU A 54 2.31 -6.33 -7.23
CA LEU A 54 1.33 -5.25 -7.31
C LEU A 54 2.06 -3.94 -7.67
N TYR A 55 1.81 -3.43 -8.87
CA TYR A 55 2.37 -2.16 -9.35
C TYR A 55 1.53 -0.99 -8.85
N MET A 56 2.18 0.06 -8.36
CA MET A 56 1.50 1.29 -7.96
C MET A 56 1.28 2.21 -9.16
N THR A 57 0.10 2.81 -9.21
CA THR A 57 -0.31 3.83 -10.17
C THR A 57 -0.89 5.02 -9.39
N ALA A 58 -1.11 6.15 -10.06
CA ALA A 58 -1.80 7.30 -9.45
C ALA A 58 -3.22 6.99 -8.94
N ARG A 59 -3.81 5.84 -9.34
CA ARG A 59 -5.18 5.43 -9.01
C ARG A 59 -5.24 4.23 -8.04
N GLY A 60 -4.10 3.72 -7.59
CA GLY A 60 -4.04 2.53 -6.73
C GLY A 60 -3.08 1.48 -7.25
N MET A 61 -3.38 0.19 -7.02
CA MET A 61 -2.51 -0.94 -7.36
C MET A 61 -3.08 -1.78 -8.52
N THR A 62 -2.21 -2.29 -9.39
CA THR A 62 -2.54 -3.16 -10.53
C THR A 62 -1.58 -4.35 -10.61
N THR A 63 -2.01 -5.47 -11.19
CA THR A 63 -1.17 -6.66 -11.43
C THR A 63 -0.50 -6.67 -12.80
N THR A 64 -0.61 -5.58 -13.56
CA THR A 64 -0.03 -5.42 -14.90
C THR A 64 0.33 -3.94 -15.10
N PRO A 65 1.54 -3.63 -15.61
CA PRO A 65 1.97 -2.25 -15.86
C PRO A 65 0.99 -1.43 -16.71
#